data_AF-A0A965MF99-F1
#
_entry.id   AF-A0A965MF99-F1
#
_cell.length_a   1.000
_cell.length_b   1.000
_cell.length_c   1.000
_cell.angle_alpha   90.00
_cell.angle_beta   90.00
_cell.angle_gamma   90.00
#
_symmetry.space_group_name_H-M   'P 1'
#
loop_
_entity.id
_entity.type
_entity.pdbx_description
1 polymer ?
#
loop_
_entity_poly.entity_id
_entity_poly.type
_entity_poly.pdbx_seq_one_letter_code
_entity_poly.pdbx_strand_id
1 'polypeptide(L)'
;GWLHREDTPGDAQSEVFVQLAIDTLLNPSVTLSQDVDDSFTTGELGLSHVFDLGLADLTTSGSAGTTETSTGSTNYYGAGAKLSREFGGLIASTGVDYVNADDIDSETVFSVGIGVKF
;
A
#
# COMPACT_ATOMS: atom_id res chain seq x y z
N GLY A 1 -10.88 -8.19 -1.75
CA GLY A 1 -11.56 -8.01 -0.46
C GLY A 1 -12.48 -6.82 -0.55
N TRP A 2 -12.81 -6.25 0.60
CA TRP A 2 -13.53 -4.98 0.71
C TRP A 2 -12.77 -4.10 1.70
N LEU A 3 -12.62 -2.83 1.36
CA LEU A 3 -12.00 -1.81 2.19
C LEU A 3 -13.03 -0.71 2.43
N HIS A 4 -13.06 -0.20 3.65
CA HIS A 4 -13.81 0.99 4.00
C HIS A 4 -12.92 1.92 4.77
N ARG A 5 -12.86 3.17 4.33
CA ARG A 5 -12.06 4.23 4.91
C ARG A 5 -12.95 5.44 5.11
N GLU A 6 -12.87 6.02 6.30
CA GLU A 6 -13.54 7.26 6.64
C GLU A 6 -12.47 8.25 7.09
N ASP A 7 -12.08 9.17 6.21
CA ASP A 7 -11.06 10.17 6.50
C ASP A 7 -11.67 11.37 7.26
N THR A 8 -12.93 11.70 6.98
CA THR A 8 -13.72 12.71 7.69
C THR A 8 -15.11 12.16 8.02
N PRO A 9 -15.71 12.48 9.19
CA PRO A 9 -17.04 11.99 9.53
C PRO A 9 -18.08 12.29 8.44
N GLY A 10 -18.69 11.23 7.89
CA GLY A 10 -19.68 11.31 6.82
C GLY A 10 -19.12 11.37 5.39
N ASP A 11 -17.79 11.33 5.23
CA ASP A 11 -17.10 11.19 3.95
C ASP A 11 -16.35 9.85 3.97
N ALA A 12 -17.11 8.79 3.71
CA ALA A 12 -16.62 7.43 3.76
C ALA A 12 -16.48 6.90 2.33
N GLN A 13 -15.30 6.38 2.02
CA GLN A 13 -15.01 5.72 0.76
C GLN A 13 -15.03 4.21 0.96
N SER A 14 -15.77 3.53 0.08
CA SER A 14 -15.85 2.08 0.08
C SER A 14 -15.27 1.52 -1.21
N GLU A 15 -14.38 0.54 -1.11
CA GLU A 15 -13.71 -0.04 -2.26
C GLU A 15 -13.83 -1.57 -2.25
N VAL A 16 -14.14 -2.14 -3.41
CA VAL A 16 -13.99 -3.58 -3.65
C VAL A 16 -12.74 -3.81 -4.46
N PHE A 17 -11.92 -4.79 -4.05
CA PHE A 17 -10.67 -5.08 -4.75
C PHE A 17 -10.47 -6.57 -5.00
N VAL A 18 -9.69 -6.89 -6.02
CA VAL A 18 -9.14 -8.21 -6.29
C VAL A 18 -7.63 -8.08 -6.41
N GLN A 19 -6.91 -8.93 -5.70
CA GLN A 19 -5.46 -8.96 -5.74
C GLN A 19 -4.98 -10.35 -6.12
N LEU A 20 -4.00 -10.39 -7.03
CA LEU A 20 -3.22 -11.56 -7.35
C LEU A 20 -1.78 -11.30 -6.92
N ALA A 21 -1.22 -12.17 -6.09
CA ALA A 21 0.16 -12.08 -5.64
C ALA A 21 0.85 -13.43 -5.90
N ILE A 22 2.08 -13.38 -6.38
CA ILE A 22 2.88 -14.56 -6.66
C ILE A 22 4.07 -14.58 -5.70
N ASP A 23 4.19 -15.65 -4.93
CA ASP A 23 5.31 -15.85 -4.00
C ASP A 23 6.56 -16.34 -4.77
N THR A 24 7.23 -15.39 -5.41
CA THR A 24 8.49 -15.60 -6.15
C THR A 24 9.44 -14.43 -5.88
N LEU A 25 10.56 -14.36 -6.61
CA LEU A 25 11.50 -13.25 -6.52
C LEU A 25 10.78 -11.90 -6.63
N LEU A 26 10.96 -11.04 -5.62
CA LEU A 26 10.32 -9.72 -5.47
C LEU A 26 8.79 -9.74 -5.31
N ASN A 27 8.20 -10.89 -4.95
CA ASN A 27 6.80 -11.03 -4.54
C ASN A 27 5.83 -10.13 -5.34
N PRO A 28 5.79 -10.26 -6.69
CA PRO A 28 5.00 -9.37 -7.52
C PRO A 28 3.51 -9.52 -7.23
N SER A 29 2.81 -8.40 -7.28
CA SER A 29 1.36 -8.33 -7.11
C SER A 29 0.70 -7.45 -8.16
N VAL A 30 -0.55 -7.77 -8.45
CA VAL A 30 -1.46 -6.95 -9.25
C VAL A 30 -2.74 -6.78 -8.45
N THR A 31 -3.17 -5.54 -8.26
CA THR A 31 -4.41 -5.19 -7.59
C THR A 31 -5.30 -4.43 -8.57
N LEU A 32 -6.55 -4.85 -8.67
CA LEU A 32 -7.61 -4.10 -9.33
C LEU A 32 -8.65 -3.75 -8.26
N SER A 33 -9.00 -2.47 -8.22
CA SER A 33 -9.84 -1.87 -7.20
C SER A 33 -10.93 -1.05 -7.88
N GLN A 34 -12.13 -1.05 -7.30
CA GLN A 34 -13.25 -0.23 -7.76
C GLN A 34 -13.89 0.46 -6.57
N ASP A 35 -13.96 1.79 -6.66
CA ASP A 35 -14.73 2.63 -5.76
C ASP A 35 -16.23 2.32 -5.94
N VAL A 36 -16.94 2.08 -4.84
CA VAL A 36 -18.35 1.68 -4.86
C VAL A 36 -19.30 2.87 -5.05
N ASP A 37 -18.86 4.06 -4.65
CA ASP A 37 -19.68 5.26 -4.62
C ASP A 37 -19.59 6.00 -5.96
N ASP A 38 -18.38 6.22 -6.46
CA ASP A 38 -18.13 6.95 -7.71
C ASP A 38 -17.85 6.03 -8.91
N SER A 39 -17.74 4.72 -8.69
CA SER A 39 -17.44 3.72 -9.74
C SER A 39 -16.07 3.90 -10.43
N PHE A 40 -15.15 4.67 -9.86
CA PHE A 40 -13.80 4.84 -10.37
C PHE A 40 -12.97 3.55 -10.22
N THR A 41 -12.17 3.24 -11.24
CA THR A 41 -11.32 2.05 -11.25
C THR A 41 -9.87 2.41 -11.00
N THR A 42 -9.19 1.61 -10.17
CA THR A 42 -7.76 1.70 -9.91
C THR A 42 -7.08 0.38 -10.26
N GLY A 43 -5.97 0.47 -10.99
CA GLY A 43 -5.08 -0.66 -11.25
C GLY A 43 -3.69 -0.39 -10.72
N GLU A 44 -3.16 -1.32 -9.93
CA GLU A 44 -1.83 -1.21 -9.31
C GLU A 44 -1.00 -2.46 -9.54
N LEU A 45 0.28 -2.26 -9.86
CA LEU A 45 1.31 -3.28 -9.84
C LEU A 45 2.22 -3.02 -8.64
N GLY A 46 2.50 -4.07 -7.87
CA GLY A 46 3.39 -4.02 -6.71
C GLY A 46 4.54 -5.01 -6.84
N LEU A 47 5.69 -4.61 -6.30
CA LEU A 47 6.83 -5.48 -6.02
C LEU A 47 7.21 -5.31 -4.56
N SER A 48 7.57 -6.39 -3.88
CA SER A 48 8.07 -6.31 -2.51
C SER A 48 9.12 -7.37 -2.22
N HIS A 49 10.05 -7.07 -1.34
CA HIS A 49 11.05 -8.05 -0.90
C HIS A 49 11.38 -7.85 0.57
N VAL A 50 11.53 -8.96 1.28
CA VAL A 50 11.88 -8.98 2.70
C VAL A 50 13.32 -9.46 2.85
N PHE A 51 14.15 -8.59 3.41
CA PHE A 51 15.52 -8.89 3.81
C PHE A 51 15.54 -9.21 5.30
N ASP A 52 15.92 -10.43 5.65
CA ASP A 52 16.20 -10.83 7.03
C ASP A 52 17.56 -10.25 7.46
N LEU A 53 17.55 -9.31 8.41
CA LEU A 53 18.77 -8.69 8.96
C LEU A 53 19.22 -9.37 10.27
N GLY A 54 18.60 -10.49 10.64
CA GLY A 54 18.84 -11.27 11.87
C GLY A 54 18.21 -10.66 13.13
N LEU A 55 18.24 -9.34 13.28
CA LEU A 55 17.63 -8.62 14.41
C LEU A 55 16.25 -8.05 14.08
N ALA A 56 15.97 -7.81 12.80
CA ALA A 56 14.74 -7.23 12.28
C ALA A 56 14.60 -7.60 10.81
N ASP A 57 13.39 -7.48 10.28
CA ASP A 57 13.10 -7.66 8.88
C ASP A 57 13.01 -6.28 8.21
N LEU A 58 13.76 -6.09 7.14
CA LEU A 58 13.63 -4.93 6.26
C LEU A 58 12.83 -5.32 5.03
N THR A 59 11.63 -4.77 4.90
CA THR A 59 10.82 -4.89 3.69
C THR A 59 11.08 -3.69 2.79
N THR A 60 11.41 -3.91 1.53
CA THR A 60 11.40 -2.85 0.50
C THR A 60 10.27 -3.10 -0.47
N SER A 61 9.54 -2.06 -0.86
CA SER A 61 8.42 -2.14 -1.79
C SER A 61 8.55 -1.10 -2.89
N GLY A 62 7.95 -1.41 -4.04
CA GLY A 62 7.73 -0.45 -5.10
C GLY A 62 6.37 -0.71 -5.73
N SER A 63 5.67 0.35 -6.12
CA SER A 63 4.39 0.25 -6.82
C SER A 63 4.32 1.20 -7.99
N ALA A 64 3.50 0.85 -8.97
CA ALA A 64 3.11 1.74 -10.04
C ALA A 64 1.66 1.45 -10.40
N GLY A 65 0.86 2.48 -10.56
CA GLY A 65 -0.56 2.32 -10.80
C GLY A 65 -1.17 3.49 -11.55
N THR A 66 -2.43 3.29 -11.92
CA THR A 66 -3.27 4.30 -12.53
C THR A 66 -4.64 4.26 -11.86
N THR A 67 -5.21 5.43 -11.60
CA THR A 67 -6.53 5.56 -10.97
C THR A 67 -7.37 6.53 -11.78
N GLU A 68 -8.63 6.17 -12.02
CA GLU A 68 -9.60 7.07 -12.63
C GLU A 68 -10.01 8.17 -11.65
N THR A 69 -10.17 9.37 -12.19
CA THR A 69 -10.64 10.54 -11.44
C THR A 69 -11.78 11.20 -12.19
N SER A 70 -12.46 12.15 -11.54
CA SER A 70 -13.53 12.93 -12.17
C SER A 70 -13.10 13.68 -13.45
N THR A 71 -11.80 13.92 -13.63
CA THR A 71 -11.23 14.69 -14.75
C THR A 71 -10.42 13.86 -15.73
N GLY A 72 -10.26 12.56 -15.51
CA GLY A 72 -9.46 11.68 -16.36
C GLY A 72 -8.88 10.50 -15.62
N SER A 73 -7.57 10.29 -15.76
CA SER A 73 -6.83 9.22 -15.06
C SER A 73 -5.48 9.75 -14.62
N THR A 74 -5.06 9.41 -13.41
CA THR A 74 -3.80 9.84 -12.82
C THR A 74 -2.88 8.64 -12.67
N ASN A 75 -1.65 8.72 -13.20
CA ASN A 75 -0.65 7.70 -12.91
C ASN A 75 0.12 8.06 -11.66
N TYR A 76 0.56 7.03 -10.94
CA TYR A 76 1.36 7.20 -9.74
C TYR A 76 2.39 6.09 -9.61
N TYR A 77 3.44 6.38 -8.86
CA TYR A 77 4.48 5.44 -8.51
C TYR A 77 4.90 5.65 -7.06
N GLY A 78 5.14 4.53 -6.37
CA GLY A 78 5.51 4.48 -4.98
C GLY A 78 6.81 3.70 -4.78
N ALA A 79 7.58 4.10 -3.78
CA ALA A 79 8.71 3.33 -3.28
C ALA A 79 8.74 3.42 -1.76
N GLY A 80 8.89 2.27 -1.10
CA GLY A 80 8.76 2.17 0.35
C GLY A 80 9.83 1.30 0.99
N ALA A 81 10.11 1.57 2.25
CA ALA A 81 10.92 0.74 3.10
C ALA A 81 10.30 0.66 4.50
N LYS A 82 10.11 -0.56 5.01
CA LYS A 82 9.57 -0.84 6.33
C LYS A 82 10.52 -1.73 7.11
N LEU A 83 10.90 -1.29 8.31
CA LEU A 83 11.63 -2.12 9.27
C LEU A 83 10.63 -2.68 10.29
N SER A 84 10.63 -3.99 10.52
CA SER A 84 9.79 -4.63 11.53
C SER A 84 10.57 -5.60 12.40
N ARG A 85 10.19 -5.71 13.67
CA ARG A 85 10.80 -6.64 14.62
C ARG A 85 9.74 -7.27 15.52
N GLU A 86 9.82 -8.59 15.66
CA GLU A 86 8.97 -9.36 16.57
C GLU A 86 9.66 -9.53 17.95
N PHE A 87 8.89 -9.34 19.02
CA PHE A 87 9.30 -9.50 20.41
C PHE A 87 8.20 -10.25 21.18
N GLY A 88 8.33 -11.57 21.29
CA GLY A 88 7.43 -12.38 22.11
C GLY A 88 5.94 -12.22 21.74
N GLY A 89 5.62 -12.19 20.45
CA GLY A 89 4.25 -12.00 19.95
C GLY A 89 3.84 -10.54 19.70
N LEU A 90 4.65 -9.56 20.11
CA LEU A 90 4.49 -8.15 19.72
C LEU A 90 5.30 -7.86 18.45
N ILE A 91 4.73 -7.19 17.46
CA ILE A 91 5.42 -6.75 16.27
C ILE A 91 5.52 -5.22 16.32
N ALA A 92 6.73 -4.68 16.39
CA ALA A 92 6.98 -3.26 16.25
C ALA A 92 7.46 -2.96 14.83
N SER A 93 6.95 -1.91 14.20
CA SER A 93 7.36 -1.53 12.85
C SER A 93 7.46 -0.02 12.67
N THR A 94 8.36 0.41 11.80
CA THR A 94 8.42 1.77 11.27
C THR A 94 8.69 1.72 9.77
N GLY A 95 8.17 2.69 9.03
CA GLY A 95 8.36 2.76 7.59
C GLY A 95 8.44 4.18 7.08
N VAL A 96 8.95 4.27 5.86
CA VAL A 96 8.95 5.46 5.04
C VAL A 96 8.51 5.07 3.64
N ASP A 97 7.59 5.83 3.08
CA ASP A 97 7.05 5.64 1.75
C ASP A 97 7.15 6.97 1.00
N TYR A 98 7.64 6.91 -0.22
CA TYR A 98 7.66 8.03 -1.16
C TYR A 98 6.65 7.73 -2.26
N VAL A 99 5.73 8.66 -2.49
CA VAL A 99 4.69 8.56 -3.51
C VAL A 99 4.79 9.77 -4.42
N ASN A 100 4.70 9.55 -5.72
CA ASN A 100 4.62 10.60 -6.72
C ASN A 100 3.51 10.26 -7.69
N ALA A 101 2.67 11.23 -8.00
CA ALA A 101 1.58 11.09 -8.95
C ALA A 101 1.54 12.30 -9.88
N ASP A 102 1.00 12.12 -11.07
CA ASP A 102 1.03 13.15 -12.11
C ASP A 102 0.28 14.44 -11.70
N ASP A 103 -0.74 14.31 -10.83
CA ASP A 103 -1.65 15.40 -10.48
C ASP A 103 -1.45 15.98 -9.06
N ILE A 104 -0.46 15.49 -8.31
CA ILE A 104 -0.09 16.03 -6.98
C ILE A 104 1.42 16.15 -6.83
N ASP A 105 1.86 17.05 -5.94
CA ASP A 105 3.26 17.07 -5.53
C ASP A 105 3.63 15.74 -4.87
N SER A 106 4.89 15.34 -5.03
CA SER A 106 5.39 14.13 -4.37
C SER A 106 5.24 14.21 -2.86
N GLU A 107 4.78 13.13 -2.26
CA GLU A 107 4.58 13.01 -0.82
C GLU A 107 5.55 11.99 -0.21
N THR A 108 6.03 12.27 1.00
CA THR A 108 6.76 11.30 1.81
C THR A 108 5.97 11.04 3.09
N VAL A 109 5.58 9.79 3.29
CA VAL A 109 4.79 9.33 4.42
C VAL A 109 5.70 8.57 5.38
N PHE A 110 5.61 8.90 6.67
CA PHE A 110 6.30 8.17 7.73
C PHE A 110 5.28 7.39 8.54
N SER A 111 5.56 6.11 8.78
CA SER A 111 4.68 5.21 9.50
C SER A 111 5.36 4.62 10.73
N VAL A 112 4.57 4.43 11.79
CA VAL A 112 4.93 3.66 12.98
C VAL A 112 3.74 2.77 13.32
N GLY A 113 4.00 1.50 13.60
CA GLY A 113 2.97 0.50 13.83
C GLY A 113 3.33 -0.46 14.95
N ILE A 114 2.31 -0.92 15.66
CA ILE A 114 2.40 -1.96 16.68
C ILE A 114 1.33 -3.01 16.35
N GLY A 115 1.74 -4.25 16.17
CA GLY A 115 0.87 -5.41 15.94
C GLY A 115 0.98 -6.44 17.06
N VAL A 116 -0.07 -7.20 17.29
CA VAL A 116 -0.09 -8.33 18.23
C VAL A 116 -0.43 -9.59 17.44
N LYS A 117 0.37 -10.64 17.61
CA LYS A 117 0.20 -11.94 16.96
C LYS A 117 -0.46 -12.90 17.96
N PHE A 118 -1.64 -13.41 17.62
CA PHE A 118 -2.43 -14.36 18.39
C PHE A 118 -2.55 -15.70 17.65
#